data_AF-A0A4W5LE57-F1
#
_entry.id   AF-A0A4W5LE57-F1
#
_cell.length_a   1.000
_cell.length_b   1.000
_cell.length_c   1.000
_cell.angle_alpha   90.00
_cell.angle_beta   90.00
_cell.angle_gamma   90.00
#
_symmetry.space_group_name_H-M   'P 1'
#
loop_
_entity.id
_entity.type
_entity.pdbx_description
1 polymer ?
#
loop_
_entity_poly.entity_id
_entity_poly.type
_entity_poly.pdbx_seq_one_letter_code
_entity_poly.pdbx_strand_id
1 'polypeptide(L)'
;MRRGKVPIPILDVLSAILLLMHLAEMETRAAAMVSSRVSVESSCPLGQFPCGNVTVCLHQALQCNGHRDCPNGADEDNCGDNSGWADIFDRTIRKVDPQVLPLPEDCFLQQYPQRCDCIKTELECVEVNLHDVPQVSTNVTWLSLKSNKIKRLSDNIFSKYTHLQRL
;
A
#
# COMPACT_ATOMS: atom_id res chain seq x y z
N MET A 1 40.02 -60.52 -51.66
CA MET A 1 39.39 -59.47 -50.84
C MET A 1 37.91 -59.75 -50.68
N ARG A 2 37.44 -59.90 -49.45
CA ARG A 2 36.03 -60.13 -49.07
C ARG A 2 35.29 -58.81 -48.95
N ARG A 3 33.97 -58.81 -49.22
CA ARG A 3 32.92 -58.35 -48.27
C ARG A 3 31.54 -58.59 -48.90
N GLY A 4 30.85 -59.60 -48.36
CA GLY A 4 29.47 -59.92 -48.70
C GLY A 4 28.52 -58.84 -48.19
N LYS A 5 27.40 -58.66 -48.90
CA LYS A 5 26.24 -57.90 -48.43
C LYS A 5 25.66 -58.62 -47.20
N VAL A 6 25.70 -57.97 -46.04
CA VAL A 6 24.99 -58.42 -44.84
C VAL A 6 23.58 -57.83 -44.90
N PRO A 7 22.50 -58.62 -44.77
CA PRO A 7 21.17 -58.06 -44.62
C PRO A 7 21.10 -57.37 -43.25
N ILE A 8 20.88 -56.05 -43.27
CA ILE A 8 20.68 -55.27 -42.05
C ILE A 8 19.38 -55.80 -41.41
N PRO A 9 19.40 -56.33 -40.18
CA PRO A 9 18.19 -56.84 -39.55
C PRO A 9 17.22 -55.67 -39.33
N ILE A 10 15.96 -55.89 -39.65
CA ILE A 10 14.84 -54.93 -39.51
C ILE A 10 14.75 -54.39 -38.06
N LEU A 11 15.34 -55.12 -37.10
CA LEU A 11 15.49 -54.75 -35.69
C LEU A 11 16.40 -53.52 -35.46
N ASP A 12 17.39 -53.28 -36.33
CA ASP A 12 18.26 -52.08 -36.24
C ASP A 12 17.53 -50.83 -36.71
N VAL A 13 16.59 -50.96 -37.66
CA VAL A 13 15.79 -49.84 -38.18
C VAL A 13 14.76 -49.41 -37.15
N LEU A 14 14.05 -50.35 -36.51
CA LEU A 14 13.13 -50.04 -35.43
C LEU A 14 13.85 -49.47 -34.20
N SER A 15 15.04 -49.96 -33.87
CA SER A 15 15.87 -49.44 -32.79
C SER A 15 16.42 -48.04 -33.10
N ALA A 16 16.84 -47.79 -34.34
CA ALA A 16 17.26 -46.46 -34.80
C ALA A 16 16.08 -45.48 -34.88
N ILE A 17 14.89 -45.92 -35.30
CA ILE A 17 13.68 -45.11 -35.27
C ILE A 17 13.31 -44.80 -33.82
N LEU A 18 13.39 -45.77 -32.90
CA LEU A 18 13.11 -45.53 -31.49
C LEU A 18 14.12 -44.53 -30.89
N LEU A 19 15.43 -44.67 -31.17
CA LEU A 19 16.45 -43.71 -30.77
C LEU A 19 16.24 -42.31 -31.38
N LEU A 20 15.83 -42.22 -32.65
CA LEU A 20 15.53 -40.94 -33.31
C LEU A 20 14.24 -40.30 -32.75
N MET A 21 13.24 -41.10 -32.37
CA MET A 21 12.05 -40.63 -31.66
C MET A 21 12.41 -40.11 -30.26
N HIS A 22 13.33 -40.77 -29.53
CA HIS A 22 13.81 -40.31 -28.22
C HIS A 22 14.69 -39.05 -28.32
N LEU A 23 15.44 -38.88 -29.42
CA LEU A 23 16.27 -37.69 -29.67
C LEU A 23 15.45 -36.50 -30.21
N ALA A 24 14.26 -36.73 -30.78
CA ALA A 24 13.37 -35.69 -31.32
C ALA A 24 12.36 -35.12 -30.28
N GLU A 25 12.42 -35.55 -29.02
CA GLU A 25 11.59 -35.00 -27.92
C GLU A 25 12.29 -33.86 -27.14
N MET A 26 13.39 -33.34 -27.67
CA MET A 26 13.89 -32.02 -27.28
C MET A 26 13.38 -30.98 -28.28
N GLU A 27 12.47 -30.12 -27.79
CA GLU A 27 11.91 -28.91 -28.41
C GLU A 27 10.64 -29.08 -29.27
N THR A 28 9.47 -28.99 -28.65
CA THR A 28 8.59 -27.79 -28.75
C THR A 28 7.25 -28.01 -28.03
N ARG A 29 7.19 -27.58 -26.76
CA ARG A 29 5.98 -26.96 -26.22
C ARG A 29 6.34 -25.62 -25.61
N ALA A 30 6.52 -24.63 -26.49
CA ALA A 30 6.46 -23.21 -26.16
C ALA A 30 5.01 -22.79 -25.86
N ALA A 31 4.38 -23.41 -24.85
CA ALA A 31 3.09 -23.02 -24.29
C ALA A 31 2.95 -23.34 -22.79
N ALA A 32 4.07 -23.42 -22.08
CA ALA A 32 4.10 -23.35 -20.62
C ALA A 32 5.19 -22.37 -20.20
N MET A 33 4.98 -21.10 -20.52
CA MET A 33 5.63 -20.01 -19.79
C MET A 33 5.04 -20.07 -18.38
N VAL A 34 5.74 -20.73 -17.46
CA VAL A 34 6.12 -20.27 -16.11
C VAL A 34 6.91 -21.43 -15.49
N SER A 35 8.20 -21.48 -15.80
CA SER A 35 9.18 -21.96 -14.82
C SER A 35 9.36 -20.83 -13.84
N SER A 36 8.51 -20.78 -12.82
CA SER A 36 8.96 -20.21 -11.57
C SER A 36 9.52 -21.38 -10.80
N ARG A 37 10.85 -21.39 -10.66
CA ARG A 37 11.44 -21.80 -9.39
C ARG A 37 10.62 -21.03 -8.37
N VAL A 38 9.72 -21.71 -7.68
CA VAL A 38 9.11 -21.16 -6.48
C VAL A 38 10.29 -21.05 -5.53
N SER A 39 11.00 -19.93 -5.59
CA SER A 39 11.41 -19.28 -4.37
C SER A 39 10.17 -19.35 -3.52
N VAL A 40 10.21 -20.17 -2.47
CA VAL A 40 9.26 -20.07 -1.37
C VAL A 40 9.59 -18.74 -0.68
N GLU A 41 9.41 -17.64 -1.41
CA GLU A 41 8.70 -16.51 -0.89
C GLU A 41 7.25 -16.94 -0.98
N SER A 42 6.69 -17.16 0.19
CA SER A 42 5.28 -17.37 0.47
C SER A 42 4.44 -16.22 -0.09
N SER A 43 4.32 -16.15 -1.40
CA SER A 43 3.56 -15.12 -2.10
C SER A 43 2.25 -15.74 -2.51
N CYS A 44 1.17 -15.20 -1.94
CA CYS A 44 -0.17 -15.67 -2.21
C CYS A 44 -0.53 -15.57 -3.70
N PRO A 45 -1.48 -16.38 -4.20
CA PRO A 45 -2.00 -16.24 -5.57
C PRO A 45 -2.42 -14.81 -5.87
N LEU A 46 -2.41 -14.41 -7.14
CA LEU A 46 -2.83 -13.06 -7.55
C LEU A 46 -4.23 -12.72 -7.02
N GLY A 47 -4.36 -11.51 -6.44
CA GLY A 47 -5.59 -11.06 -5.80
C GLY A 47 -5.79 -11.56 -4.36
N GLN A 48 -4.79 -12.23 -3.79
CA GLN A 48 -4.74 -12.62 -2.39
C GLN A 48 -3.52 -12.00 -1.69
N PHE A 49 -3.63 -11.85 -0.36
CA PHE A 49 -2.56 -11.34 0.51
C PHE A 49 -2.27 -12.34 1.64
N PRO A 50 -1.02 -12.39 2.14
CA PRO A 50 -0.64 -13.28 3.23
C PRO A 50 -1.06 -12.72 4.60
N CYS A 51 -1.51 -13.59 5.49
CA CYS A 51 -1.76 -13.30 6.90
C CYS A 51 -0.46 -13.11 7.72
N GLY A 52 0.44 -12.23 7.28
CA GLY A 52 1.75 -12.04 7.90
C GLY A 52 2.58 -13.33 7.96
N ASN A 53 2.91 -13.79 9.18
CA ASN A 53 3.80 -14.94 9.40
C ASN A 53 3.11 -16.32 9.32
N VAL A 54 1.82 -16.39 9.03
CA VAL A 54 1.13 -17.69 8.84
C VAL A 54 0.95 -18.00 7.36
N THR A 55 0.83 -19.28 7.03
CA THR A 55 0.72 -19.78 5.64
C THR A 55 -0.66 -19.55 5.01
N VAL A 56 -1.55 -18.80 5.67
CA VAL A 56 -2.91 -18.52 5.22
C VAL A 56 -2.89 -17.32 4.27
N CYS A 57 -3.58 -17.47 3.14
CA CYS A 57 -3.82 -16.42 2.17
C CYS A 57 -5.30 -16.05 2.14
N LEU A 58 -5.58 -14.75 2.11
CA LEU A 58 -6.94 -14.20 2.06
C LEU A 58 -7.11 -13.37 0.80
N HIS A 59 -8.34 -13.28 0.28
CA HIS A 59 -8.64 -12.38 -0.83
C HIS A 59 -8.43 -10.92 -0.43
N GLN A 60 -7.97 -10.06 -1.35
CA GLN A 60 -7.71 -8.64 -1.08
C GLN A 60 -8.89 -7.89 -0.44
N ALA A 61 -10.14 -8.29 -0.72
CA ALA A 61 -11.35 -7.71 -0.13
C ALA A 61 -11.54 -8.02 1.36
N LEU A 62 -10.75 -8.94 1.93
CA LEU A 62 -10.74 -9.31 3.33
C LEU A 62 -9.70 -8.54 4.15
N GLN A 63 -8.93 -7.66 3.51
CA GLN A 63 -8.02 -6.79 4.24
C GLN A 63 -8.78 -5.57 4.74
N CYS A 64 -8.74 -5.29 6.04
CA CYS A 64 -9.41 -4.15 6.66
C CYS A 64 -10.93 -4.13 6.42
N ASN A 65 -11.56 -5.30 6.49
CA ASN A 65 -13.00 -5.45 6.32
C ASN A 65 -13.76 -5.36 7.66
N GLY A 66 -13.06 -5.19 8.78
CA GLY A 66 -13.62 -5.13 10.12
C GLY A 66 -13.85 -6.49 10.77
N HIS A 67 -13.38 -7.58 10.14
CA HIS A 67 -13.49 -8.95 10.64
C HIS A 67 -12.11 -9.59 10.69
N ARG A 68 -11.86 -10.39 11.73
CA ARG A 68 -10.60 -11.11 11.91
C ARG A 68 -10.63 -12.43 11.15
N ASP A 69 -10.27 -12.39 9.88
CA ASP A 69 -10.18 -13.54 8.98
C ASP A 69 -8.84 -14.27 9.10
N CYS A 70 -7.76 -13.56 9.47
CA CYS A 70 -6.49 -14.22 9.77
C CYS A 70 -6.48 -14.84 11.18
N PRO A 71 -5.86 -16.02 11.38
CA PRO A 71 -5.69 -16.61 12.72
C PRO A 71 -4.95 -15.70 13.71
N ASN A 72 -4.02 -14.90 13.19
CA ASN A 72 -3.25 -13.91 13.93
C ASN A 72 -3.86 -12.49 13.89
N GLY A 73 -4.93 -12.27 13.13
CA GLY A 73 -5.57 -10.96 12.94
C GLY A 73 -4.79 -9.93 12.13
N ALA A 74 -3.75 -10.36 11.41
CA ALA A 74 -2.89 -9.46 10.67
C ALA A 74 -3.60 -8.75 9.50
N ASP A 75 -4.76 -9.24 9.08
CA ASP A 75 -5.65 -8.63 8.09
C ASP A 75 -6.30 -7.33 8.58
N GLU A 76 -6.39 -7.14 9.90
CA GLU A 76 -6.98 -5.98 10.55
C GLU A 76 -5.94 -5.09 11.26
N ASP A 77 -4.66 -5.47 11.20
CA ASP A 77 -3.56 -4.70 11.78
C ASP A 77 -3.08 -3.61 10.80
N ASN A 78 -2.78 -2.42 11.32
CA ASN A 78 -2.26 -1.29 10.52
C ASN A 78 -3.13 -0.95 9.30
N CYS A 79 -4.45 -1.14 9.43
CA CYS A 79 -5.44 -0.61 8.51
C CYS A 79 -5.34 0.90 8.52
N GLY A 80 -4.75 1.46 7.46
CA GLY A 80 -4.61 2.90 7.28
C GLY A 80 -5.94 3.60 7.55
N ASP A 81 -5.84 4.69 8.28
CA ASP A 81 -6.91 5.35 9.00
C ASP A 81 -8.07 5.77 8.07
N ASN A 82 -9.23 5.15 8.32
CA ASN A 82 -10.56 5.75 8.30
C ASN A 82 -10.90 6.65 7.11
N SER A 83 -10.67 6.21 5.88
CA SER A 83 -11.31 6.86 4.73
C SER A 83 -12.79 6.46 4.68
N GLY A 84 -13.65 7.17 5.43
CA GLY A 84 -15.11 7.05 5.33
C GLY A 84 -15.89 7.24 6.63
N TRP A 85 -17.04 6.57 6.70
CA TRP A 85 -18.13 6.80 7.66
C TRP A 85 -17.77 6.76 9.16
N ALA A 86 -16.59 6.28 9.56
CA ALA A 86 -16.10 6.42 10.94
C ALA A 86 -15.91 7.90 11.34
N ASP A 87 -15.38 8.75 10.45
CA ASP A 87 -15.33 10.21 10.64
C ASP A 87 -16.74 10.84 10.71
N ILE A 88 -17.72 10.21 10.05
CA ILE A 88 -19.11 10.67 10.04
C ILE A 88 -19.79 10.33 11.37
N PHE A 89 -19.58 9.14 11.93
CA PHE A 89 -20.13 8.79 13.24
C PHE A 89 -19.47 9.58 14.38
N ASP A 90 -18.18 9.91 14.29
CA ASP A 90 -17.50 10.75 15.29
C ASP A 90 -17.99 12.21 15.27
N ARG A 91 -18.31 12.74 14.07
CA ARG A 91 -18.93 14.06 13.91
C ARG A 91 -20.43 14.12 14.24
N THR A 92 -21.17 13.01 14.10
CA THR A 92 -22.65 13.04 14.16
C THR A 92 -23.23 12.45 15.45
N ILE A 93 -22.58 11.46 16.08
CA ILE A 93 -23.07 10.80 17.30
C ILE A 93 -22.55 11.46 18.58
N ARG A 94 -21.48 12.26 18.53
CA ARG A 94 -21.00 13.04 19.69
C ARG A 94 -21.83 14.29 20.00
N LYS A 95 -23.10 14.29 19.60
CA LYS A 95 -24.11 15.14 20.23
C LYS A 95 -24.49 14.53 21.59
N VAL A 96 -23.96 15.19 22.62
CA VAL A 96 -24.70 15.58 23.83
C VAL A 96 -24.97 14.47 24.84
N ASP A 97 -24.01 14.27 25.75
CA ASP A 97 -24.36 14.22 27.17
C ASP A 97 -24.51 15.69 27.65
N PRO A 98 -25.69 16.13 28.15
CA PRO A 98 -25.90 17.50 28.60
C PRO A 98 -25.06 17.93 29.82
N GLN A 99 -24.29 17.04 30.45
CA GLN A 99 -23.70 17.30 31.77
C GLN A 99 -22.19 17.57 31.81
N VAL A 100 -21.47 17.46 30.70
CA VAL A 100 -20.04 17.81 30.65
C VAL A 100 -19.80 18.67 29.42
N LEU A 101 -19.77 19.99 29.60
CA LEU A 101 -19.14 20.88 28.63
C LEU A 101 -17.64 20.53 28.62
N PRO A 102 -17.07 19.93 27.54
CA PRO A 102 -15.66 20.11 27.32
C PRO A 102 -15.52 21.58 26.95
N LEU A 103 -14.69 22.32 27.70
CA LEU A 103 -14.21 23.62 27.23
C LEU A 103 -13.79 23.45 25.76
N PRO A 104 -14.05 24.45 24.88
CA PRO A 104 -13.51 24.40 23.53
C PRO A 104 -12.02 24.07 23.66
N GLU A 105 -11.52 23.15 22.86
CA GLU A 105 -10.08 22.88 22.80
C GLU A 105 -9.40 24.15 22.26
N ASP A 106 -9.18 25.10 23.18
CA ASP A 106 -8.87 26.47 22.87
C ASP A 106 -7.60 26.54 22.03
N CYS A 107 -7.59 27.47 21.08
CA CYS A 107 -6.40 27.74 20.30
C CYS A 107 -5.32 28.37 21.19
N PHE A 108 -4.18 27.70 21.31
CA PHE A 108 -2.98 28.16 22.02
C PHE A 108 -2.00 28.91 21.11
N LEU A 109 -2.35 29.13 19.84
CA LEU A 109 -1.58 29.97 18.93
C LEU A 109 -1.96 31.43 19.14
N GLN A 110 -0.96 32.28 19.36
CA GLN A 110 -1.16 33.72 19.58
C GLN A 110 -1.32 34.50 18.26
N GLN A 111 -0.81 33.95 17.16
CA GLN A 111 -0.80 34.57 15.84
C GLN A 111 -1.11 33.53 14.77
N TYR A 112 -2.23 33.73 14.06
CA TYR A 112 -2.63 32.95 12.89
C TYR A 112 -3.73 33.70 12.10
N PRO A 113 -3.95 33.38 10.81
CA PRO A 113 -5.02 33.98 10.03
C PRO A 113 -6.40 33.53 10.52
N GLN A 114 -7.34 34.47 10.69
CA GLN A 114 -8.72 34.18 11.12
C GLN A 114 -9.51 33.29 10.16
N ARG A 115 -9.03 33.11 8.93
CA ARG A 115 -9.64 32.21 7.94
C ARG A 115 -9.23 30.75 8.13
N CYS A 116 -8.24 30.49 8.99
CA CYS A 116 -7.76 29.16 9.29
C CYS A 116 -8.39 28.66 10.59
N ASP A 117 -8.69 27.37 10.63
CA ASP A 117 -9.23 26.72 11.82
C ASP A 117 -8.08 26.32 12.74
N CYS A 118 -8.17 26.72 14.00
CA CYS A 118 -7.15 26.41 15.01
C CYS A 118 -7.76 25.57 16.13
N ILE A 119 -7.09 24.46 16.46
CA ILE A 119 -7.44 23.59 17.59
C ILE A 119 -6.14 23.31 18.35
N LYS A 120 -6.06 23.72 19.62
CA LYS A 120 -4.81 23.67 20.41
C LYS A 120 -3.65 24.38 19.69
N THR A 121 -2.68 23.65 19.16
CA THR A 121 -1.52 24.18 18.39
C THR A 121 -1.53 23.74 16.93
N GLU A 122 -2.64 23.14 16.48
CA GLU A 122 -2.84 22.64 15.13
C GLU A 122 -3.61 23.68 14.32
N LEU A 123 -3.12 23.99 13.12
CA LEU A 123 -3.67 25.02 12.25
C LEU A 123 -4.01 24.46 10.88
N GLU A 124 -5.30 24.57 10.52
CA GLU A 124 -5.84 24.15 9.25
C GLU A 124 -6.22 25.35 8.38
N CYS A 125 -5.46 25.56 7.31
CA CYS A 125 -5.69 26.63 6.34
C CYS A 125 -6.01 26.02 4.97
N VAL A 126 -7.16 25.37 4.81
CA VAL A 126 -7.52 24.66 3.57
C VAL A 126 -8.50 25.49 2.73
N GLU A 127 -8.21 25.68 1.45
CA GLU A 127 -9.09 26.41 0.50
C GLU A 127 -9.34 27.90 0.86
N VAL A 128 -8.46 28.48 1.66
CA VAL A 128 -8.58 29.88 2.14
C VAL A 128 -7.97 30.92 1.19
N ASN A 129 -7.57 30.49 -0.01
CA ASN A 129 -6.96 31.33 -1.06
C ASN A 129 -5.64 32.00 -0.65
N LEU A 130 -4.80 31.35 0.17
CA LEU A 130 -3.48 31.89 0.52
C LEU A 130 -2.57 31.92 -0.71
N HIS A 131 -1.90 33.04 -0.95
CA HIS A 131 -0.93 33.23 -2.04
C HIS A 131 0.51 33.00 -1.58
N ASP A 132 0.76 33.10 -0.28
CA ASP A 132 2.05 32.92 0.39
C ASP A 132 1.84 32.21 1.73
N VAL A 133 2.92 31.67 2.32
CA VAL A 133 2.88 31.04 3.64
C VAL A 133 2.59 32.10 4.72
N PRO A 134 1.53 31.96 5.53
CA PRO A 134 1.18 32.96 6.54
C PRO A 134 2.19 32.98 7.69
N GLN A 135 2.31 34.13 8.35
CA GLN A 135 3.03 34.23 9.62
C GLN A 135 2.15 33.64 10.73
N VAL A 136 2.64 32.57 11.34
CA VAL A 136 1.98 31.87 12.44
C VAL A 136 2.91 31.78 13.64
N SER A 137 2.36 31.50 14.83
CA SER A 137 3.16 31.30 16.03
C SER A 137 4.16 30.12 15.89
N THR A 138 5.33 30.24 16.51
CA THR A 138 6.43 29.25 16.41
C THR A 138 6.14 27.92 17.10
N ASN A 139 5.17 27.90 18.01
CA ASN A 139 4.66 26.73 18.72
C ASN A 139 3.64 25.91 17.92
N VAL A 140 3.41 26.23 16.64
CA VAL A 140 2.56 25.43 15.76
C VAL A 140 3.12 24.01 15.62
N THR A 141 2.27 23.01 15.84
CA THR A 141 2.63 21.58 15.76
C THR A 141 2.18 20.95 14.44
N TRP A 142 1.07 21.45 13.89
CA TRP A 142 0.52 21.02 12.62
C TRP A 142 0.12 22.23 11.78
N LEU A 143 0.51 22.27 10.51
CA LEU A 143 0.18 23.38 9.61
C LEU A 143 -0.27 22.84 8.24
N SER A 144 -1.58 22.79 7.99
CA SER A 144 -2.11 22.38 6.69
C SER A 144 -2.33 23.58 5.78
N LEU A 145 -1.63 23.65 4.64
CA LEU A 145 -1.78 24.71 3.62
C LEU A 145 -2.43 24.19 2.32
N LYS A 146 -3.18 23.09 2.39
CA LYS A 146 -3.74 22.40 1.21
C LYS A 146 -4.71 23.29 0.42
N SER A 147 -4.78 23.04 -0.88
CA SER A 147 -5.75 23.69 -1.79
C SER A 147 -5.71 25.22 -1.78
N ASN A 148 -4.52 25.80 -1.54
CA ASN A 148 -4.28 27.24 -1.65
C ASN A 148 -3.62 27.61 -2.99
N LYS A 149 -3.31 28.90 -3.16
CA LYS A 149 -2.72 29.49 -4.36
C LYS A 149 -1.22 29.80 -4.19
N ILE A 150 -0.55 29.11 -3.25
CA ILE A 150 0.88 29.26 -2.99
C ILE A 150 1.65 28.60 -4.14
N LYS A 151 2.36 29.42 -4.93
CA LYS A 151 3.09 28.95 -6.12
C LYS A 151 4.59 28.82 -5.91
N ARG A 152 5.13 29.52 -4.90
CA ARG A 152 6.57 29.58 -4.61
C ARG A 152 6.75 29.56 -3.10
N LEU A 153 7.83 28.94 -2.65
CA LEU A 153 8.24 28.91 -1.26
C LEU A 153 9.62 29.53 -1.17
N SER A 154 9.80 30.43 -0.21
CA SER A 154 11.12 30.99 0.10
C SER A 154 11.97 29.95 0.83
N ASP A 155 13.27 30.03 0.62
CA ASP A 155 14.23 29.16 1.33
C ASP A 155 14.05 29.29 2.84
N ASN A 156 14.06 28.15 3.53
CA ASN A 156 13.97 28.07 4.99
C ASN A 156 12.72 28.72 5.60
N ILE A 157 11.63 28.94 4.85
CA ILE A 157 10.42 29.62 5.37
C ILE A 157 9.81 28.90 6.59
N PHE A 158 10.04 27.59 6.72
CA PHE A 158 9.54 26.77 7.83
C PHE A 158 10.57 26.51 8.93
N SER A 159 11.82 26.95 8.80
CA SER A 159 12.89 26.65 9.78
C SER A 159 12.66 27.27 11.16
N LYS A 160 11.89 28.37 11.20
CA LYS A 160 11.51 29.05 12.44
C LYS A 160 10.44 28.32 13.26
N TYR A 161 9.76 27.32 12.68
CA TYR A 161 8.71 26.56 13.36
C TYR A 161 9.32 25.30 14.00
N THR A 162 10.01 25.48 15.13
CA THR A 162 10.77 24.41 15.79
C THR A 162 9.91 23.29 16.36
N HIS A 163 8.61 23.55 16.58
CA HIS A 163 7.65 22.57 17.11
C HIS A 163 6.83 21.88 16.02
N LEU A 164 7.04 22.23 14.74
CA LEU A 164 6.25 21.70 13.63
C LEU A 164 6.58 20.23 13.40
N GLN A 165 5.60 19.37 13.61
CA GLN A 165 5.71 17.91 13.44
C GLN A 165 5.20 17.47 12.07
N ARG A 166 4.21 18.18 11.51
CA ARG A 166 3.59 17.83 10.22
C ARG A 166 3.09 19.08 9.48
N LEU A 167 3.29 19.09 8.16
CA LEU A 167 2.99 20.17 7.20
C LEU A 167 2.14 19.61 6.04
#